data_AF-A0A5Q4BAF5-F1
#
_entry.id   AF-A0A5Q4BAF5-F1
#
_cell.length_a   1.000
_cell.length_b   1.000
_cell.length_c   1.000
_cell.angle_alpha   90.00
_cell.angle_beta   90.00
_cell.angle_gamma   90.00
#
_symmetry.space_group_name_H-M   'P 1'
#
loop_
_entity.id
_entity.type
_entity.pdbx_description
1 polymer ?
#
loop_
_entity_poly.entity_id
_entity_poly.type
_entity_poly.pdbx_seq_one_letter_code
_entity_poly.pdbx_strand_id
1 'polypeptide(L)'
;MSSGEMVSLLTFLGLHAEQTKQPDRPALASELRRRLSLTAFSLDKVGSAITGRPPALSHRYVLTPLPLDVADDVLMVRDGGGAVAAAVAALDAGGWSPDGRLYSVTMWRARYPFMRIRDEIFEVALGPEAAISADAVRALKVKELVAAAELPAVLRFGESDVQDPGVSGRDLHMRLFMLLEHFQNLFFIERLLSRFDRAGRGDLLAVSYNMTSATLLYWTNMDGLGACEDFKWLVMAYAAPGGGILCQELLQPTVTASSHAAVTDRNGNPITRSGIVQVLSLLLGFLKWVSPREASGGICAGCRHIVQRVLDEALNGNVGPGDGRGGRGGGGDGGSEHAVGGVGWDSEVQLDFNFDLLDTFEWMRPEFEWSDVSQVS
;
A
#
# COMPACT_ATOMS: atom_id res chain seq x y z
N MET A 1 -4.35 10.91 -23.13
CA MET A 1 -5.26 9.76 -23.06
C MET A 1 -5.63 9.57 -21.60
N SER A 2 -6.91 9.71 -21.26
CA SER A 2 -7.41 9.45 -19.90
C SER A 2 -7.41 7.95 -19.60
N SER A 3 -7.48 7.57 -18.32
CA SER A 3 -7.56 6.15 -17.91
C SER A 3 -8.75 5.42 -18.57
N GLY A 4 -9.92 6.07 -18.64
CA GLY A 4 -11.11 5.50 -19.29
C GLY A 4 -10.95 5.27 -20.79
N GLU A 5 -10.29 6.18 -21.51
CA GLU A 5 -9.99 6.00 -22.94
C GLU A 5 -9.05 4.81 -23.18
N MET A 6 -8.05 4.63 -22.31
CA MET A 6 -7.12 3.51 -22.39
C MET A 6 -7.85 2.16 -22.26
N VAL A 7 -8.71 2.03 -21.24
CA VAL A 7 -9.48 0.81 -20.98
C VAL A 7 -10.44 0.51 -22.14
N SER A 8 -11.15 1.53 -22.64
CA SER A 8 -12.06 1.39 -23.78
C SER A 8 -11.32 0.93 -25.04
N LEU A 9 -10.18 1.54 -25.38
CA LEU A 9 -9.40 1.15 -26.54
C LEU A 9 -8.82 -0.27 -26.42
N LEU A 10 -8.27 -0.60 -25.24
CA LEU A 10 -7.71 -1.93 -24.97
C LEU A 10 -8.75 -3.03 -25.12
N THR A 11 -9.95 -2.80 -24.60
CA THR A 11 -11.07 -3.75 -24.71
C THR A 11 -11.61 -3.85 -26.13
N PHE A 12 -11.78 -2.71 -26.82
CA PHE A 12 -12.17 -2.65 -28.24
C PHE A 12 -11.20 -3.42 -29.14
N LEU A 13 -9.89 -3.29 -28.91
CA LEU A 13 -8.86 -4.02 -29.65
C LEU A 13 -8.74 -5.50 -29.25
N GLY A 14 -9.55 -5.97 -28.29
CA GLY A 14 -9.55 -7.36 -27.84
C GLY A 14 -8.31 -7.75 -27.02
N LEU A 15 -7.49 -6.79 -26.58
CA LEU A 15 -6.21 -7.08 -25.92
C LEU A 15 -6.38 -7.69 -24.52
N HIS A 16 -7.54 -7.53 -23.88
CA HIS A 16 -7.90 -8.15 -22.60
C HIS A 16 -8.20 -9.65 -22.71
N ALA A 17 -8.54 -10.15 -23.90
CA ALA A 17 -8.97 -11.53 -24.13
C ALA A 17 -8.16 -12.20 -25.24
N GLU A 18 -6.87 -11.87 -25.35
CA GLU A 18 -5.99 -12.44 -26.36
C GLU A 18 -5.77 -13.93 -26.07
N GLN A 19 -6.09 -14.78 -27.05
CA GLN A 19 -5.89 -16.22 -26.94
C GLN A 19 -4.50 -16.62 -27.46
N THR A 20 -3.86 -17.57 -26.77
CA THR A 20 -2.65 -18.21 -27.28
C THR A 20 -2.99 -19.07 -28.49
N LYS A 21 -2.46 -18.69 -29.66
CA LYS A 21 -2.59 -19.52 -30.88
C LYS A 21 -1.72 -20.76 -30.74
N GLN A 22 -2.22 -21.92 -31.18
CA GLN A 22 -1.46 -23.17 -31.22
C GLN A 22 -0.90 -23.42 -32.63
N PRO A 23 0.39 -23.76 -32.80
CA PRO A 23 1.42 -23.83 -31.75
C PRO A 23 1.79 -22.42 -31.24
N ASP A 24 2.07 -22.30 -29.94
CA ASP A 24 2.48 -21.01 -29.35
C ASP A 24 3.81 -20.57 -29.97
N ARG A 25 3.80 -19.40 -30.59
CA ARG A 25 4.97 -18.77 -31.21
C ARG A 25 5.04 -17.34 -30.70
N PRO A 26 5.65 -17.13 -29.52
CA PRO A 26 5.85 -15.79 -28.99
C PRO A 26 6.61 -14.95 -30.01
N ALA A 27 6.04 -13.79 -30.32
CA ALA A 27 6.66 -12.79 -31.17
C ALA A 27 6.67 -11.45 -30.42
N LEU A 28 7.52 -10.52 -30.84
CA LEU A 28 7.55 -9.17 -30.29
C LEU A 28 6.13 -8.57 -30.18
N ALA A 29 5.33 -8.67 -31.24
CA ALA A 29 3.98 -8.11 -31.27
C ALA A 29 2.99 -8.79 -30.32
N SER A 30 3.12 -10.09 -30.03
CA SER A 30 2.26 -10.76 -29.05
C SER A 30 2.68 -10.41 -27.62
N GLU A 31 3.98 -10.40 -27.35
CA GLU A 31 4.50 -10.05 -26.02
C GLU A 31 4.23 -8.58 -25.68
N LEU A 32 4.37 -7.66 -26.64
CA LEU A 32 4.02 -6.25 -26.41
C LEU A 32 2.52 -6.07 -26.10
N ARG A 33 1.63 -6.82 -26.78
CA ARG A 33 0.19 -6.77 -26.49
C ARG A 33 -0.12 -7.30 -25.08
N ARG A 34 0.46 -8.45 -24.70
CA ARG A 34 0.33 -9.01 -23.34
C ARG A 34 0.83 -8.04 -22.27
N ARG A 35 1.99 -7.40 -22.51
CA ARG A 35 2.57 -6.39 -21.60
C ARG A 35 1.66 -5.17 -21.46
N LEU A 36 1.16 -4.62 -22.57
CA LEU A 36 0.24 -3.49 -22.55
C LEU A 36 -1.04 -3.82 -21.75
N SER A 37 -1.62 -4.99 -21.98
CA SER A 37 -2.82 -5.42 -21.26
C SER A 37 -2.60 -5.52 -19.76
N LEU A 38 -1.48 -6.13 -19.37
CA LEU A 38 -1.11 -6.31 -17.97
C LEU A 38 -0.83 -4.96 -17.28
N THR A 39 -0.10 -4.07 -17.95
CA THR A 39 0.19 -2.73 -17.43
C THR A 39 -1.08 -1.92 -17.25
N ALA A 40 -1.98 -1.90 -18.24
CA ALA A 40 -3.25 -1.19 -18.15
C ALA A 40 -4.15 -1.76 -17.05
N PHE A 41 -4.23 -3.08 -16.91
CA PHE A 41 -4.94 -3.71 -15.80
C PHE A 41 -4.37 -3.26 -14.45
N SER A 42 -3.05 -3.21 -14.32
CA SER A 42 -2.40 -2.79 -13.08
C SER A 42 -2.65 -1.31 -12.74
N LEU A 43 -2.53 -0.43 -13.74
CA LEU A 43 -2.75 1.01 -13.58
C LEU A 43 -4.20 1.35 -13.24
N ASP A 44 -5.16 0.59 -13.78
CA ASP A 44 -6.58 0.71 -13.40
C ASP A 44 -6.77 0.50 -11.89
N LYS A 45 -6.10 -0.50 -11.29
CA LYS A 45 -6.23 -0.82 -9.85
C LYS A 45 -5.55 0.22 -8.99
N VAL A 46 -4.42 0.75 -9.45
CA VAL A 46 -3.76 1.90 -8.80
C VAL A 46 -4.71 3.09 -8.80
N GLY A 47 -5.32 3.41 -9.94
CA GLY A 47 -6.30 4.48 -10.07
C GLY A 47 -7.50 4.29 -9.15
N SER A 48 -8.06 3.08 -9.07
CA SER A 48 -9.16 2.75 -8.16
C SER A 48 -8.78 2.90 -6.69
N ALA A 49 -7.62 2.38 -6.29
CA ALA A 49 -7.11 2.51 -4.92
C ALA A 49 -6.96 3.99 -4.49
N ILE A 50 -6.57 4.82 -5.46
CA ILE A 50 -6.30 6.26 -5.31
C ILE A 50 -7.56 7.11 -5.49
N THR A 51 -8.68 6.62 -6.00
CA THR A 51 -9.83 7.51 -6.30
C THR A 51 -11.14 7.02 -5.75
N GLY A 52 -11.17 5.91 -5.02
CA GLY A 52 -12.43 5.32 -4.58
C GLY A 52 -13.24 4.62 -5.66
N ARG A 53 -12.85 4.75 -6.93
CA ARG A 53 -13.70 4.34 -8.04
C ARG A 53 -13.63 2.84 -8.23
N PRO A 54 -14.75 2.16 -8.55
CA PRO A 54 -14.72 0.78 -8.98
C PRO A 54 -13.71 0.56 -10.13
N PRO A 55 -12.93 -0.53 -10.11
CA PRO A 55 -12.05 -0.87 -11.22
C PRO A 55 -12.81 -0.96 -12.55
N ALA A 56 -12.27 -0.34 -13.61
CA ALA A 56 -12.89 -0.36 -14.92
C ALA A 56 -12.64 -1.69 -15.66
N LEU A 57 -11.57 -2.42 -15.31
CA LEU A 57 -11.23 -3.72 -15.91
C LEU A 57 -11.36 -4.86 -14.90
N SER A 58 -12.52 -5.52 -14.80
CA SER A 58 -12.63 -6.70 -13.92
C SER A 58 -11.73 -7.85 -14.36
N HIS A 59 -11.05 -8.49 -13.41
CA HIS A 59 -10.23 -9.69 -13.62
C HIS A 59 -11.01 -10.82 -14.31
N ARG A 60 -12.35 -10.86 -14.14
CA ARG A 60 -13.25 -11.86 -14.73
C ARG A 60 -13.25 -11.84 -16.26
N TYR A 61 -12.90 -10.71 -16.87
CA TYR A 61 -12.86 -10.53 -18.33
C TYR A 61 -11.42 -10.41 -18.87
N VAL A 62 -10.41 -10.40 -18.01
CA VAL A 62 -9.00 -10.38 -18.44
C VAL A 62 -8.50 -11.82 -18.55
N LEU A 63 -8.51 -12.33 -19.78
CA LEU A 63 -8.13 -13.70 -20.13
C LEU A 63 -6.75 -13.78 -20.83
N THR A 64 -6.15 -12.64 -21.14
CA THR A 64 -4.84 -12.57 -21.78
C THR A 64 -3.76 -13.23 -20.90
N PRO A 65 -2.96 -14.17 -21.45
CA PRO A 65 -1.87 -14.79 -20.73
C PRO A 65 -0.82 -13.78 -20.27
N LEU A 66 -0.16 -14.10 -19.15
CA LEU A 66 0.96 -13.31 -18.65
C LEU A 66 2.11 -13.25 -19.68
N PRO A 67 2.72 -12.07 -19.92
CA PRO A 67 3.86 -11.92 -20.83
C PRO A 67 5.09 -12.62 -20.29
N LEU A 68 5.86 -13.27 -21.15
CA LEU A 68 7.04 -14.04 -20.77
C LEU A 68 8.15 -13.12 -20.26
N ASP A 69 8.91 -13.61 -19.28
CA ASP A 69 10.03 -12.90 -18.68
C ASP A 69 11.27 -12.97 -19.59
N VAL A 70 11.19 -12.26 -20.71
CA VAL A 70 12.21 -12.23 -21.76
C VAL A 70 12.67 -10.78 -21.99
N ALA A 71 13.97 -10.62 -22.18
CA ALA A 71 14.59 -9.32 -22.45
C ALA A 71 14.10 -8.68 -23.76
N ASP A 72 14.04 -7.36 -23.80
CA ASP A 72 13.52 -6.60 -24.95
C ASP A 72 14.39 -6.77 -26.19
N ASP A 73 15.71 -6.83 -26.01
CA ASP A 73 16.67 -7.04 -27.08
C ASP A 73 16.48 -8.41 -27.76
N VAL A 74 16.23 -9.46 -26.97
CA VAL A 74 15.92 -10.81 -27.47
C VAL A 74 14.65 -10.80 -28.33
N LEU A 75 13.60 -10.10 -27.91
CA LEU A 75 12.36 -9.97 -28.69
C LEU A 75 12.55 -9.19 -30.01
N MET A 76 13.56 -8.32 -30.07
CA MET A 76 13.85 -7.46 -31.23
C MET A 76 14.83 -8.09 -32.23
N VAL A 77 15.44 -9.24 -31.91
CA VAL A 77 16.39 -9.92 -32.81
C VAL A 77 15.71 -10.32 -34.12
N ARG A 78 16.39 -10.04 -35.25
CA ARG A 78 15.91 -10.36 -36.60
C ARG A 78 16.56 -11.65 -37.12
N ASP A 79 16.26 -12.78 -36.48
CA ASP A 79 16.82 -14.10 -36.82
C ASP A 79 15.76 -15.16 -37.20
N GLY A 80 14.52 -14.72 -37.47
CA GLY A 80 13.41 -15.62 -37.74
C GLY A 80 12.80 -16.27 -36.50
N GLY A 81 13.12 -15.76 -35.30
CA GLY A 81 12.53 -16.19 -34.02
C GLY A 81 13.35 -17.24 -33.27
N GLY A 82 14.60 -17.48 -33.70
CA GLY A 82 15.49 -18.45 -33.06
C GLY A 82 15.86 -18.05 -31.62
N ALA A 83 16.25 -16.79 -31.42
CA ALA A 83 16.60 -16.23 -30.13
C ALA A 83 15.42 -16.27 -29.15
N VAL A 84 14.23 -15.92 -29.63
CA VAL A 84 12.99 -15.99 -28.84
C VAL A 84 12.67 -17.43 -28.47
N ALA A 85 12.72 -18.37 -29.42
CA ALA A 85 12.47 -19.77 -29.13
C ALA A 85 13.46 -20.36 -28.10
N ALA A 86 14.74 -20.00 -28.20
CA ALA A 86 15.76 -20.41 -27.24
C ALA A 86 15.51 -19.80 -25.84
N ALA A 87 15.17 -18.52 -25.76
CA ALA A 87 14.84 -17.87 -24.50
C ALA A 87 13.59 -18.49 -23.86
N VAL A 88 12.53 -18.73 -24.63
CA VAL A 88 11.30 -19.38 -24.18
C VAL A 88 11.58 -20.79 -23.65
N ALA A 89 12.44 -21.55 -24.31
CA ALA A 89 12.81 -22.89 -23.88
C ALA A 89 13.63 -22.92 -22.58
N ALA A 90 14.27 -21.81 -22.21
CA ALA A 90 15.03 -21.68 -20.97
C ALA A 90 14.19 -21.21 -19.78
N LEU A 91 12.96 -20.75 -20.00
CA LEU A 91 12.08 -20.29 -18.93
C LEU A 91 11.63 -21.46 -18.05
N ASP A 92 11.35 -21.15 -16.78
CA ASP A 92 10.72 -22.12 -15.90
C ASP A 92 9.23 -22.35 -16.23
N ALA A 93 8.59 -23.27 -15.51
CA ALA A 93 7.16 -23.56 -15.68
C ALA A 93 6.25 -22.34 -15.43
N GLY A 94 6.73 -21.37 -14.65
CA GLY A 94 6.08 -20.11 -14.37
C GLY A 94 6.43 -19.01 -15.36
N GLY A 95 7.15 -19.29 -16.45
CA GLY A 95 7.53 -18.32 -17.48
C GLY A 95 8.56 -17.29 -17.02
N TRP A 96 9.30 -17.56 -15.94
CA TRP A 96 10.37 -16.71 -15.40
C TRP A 96 11.72 -17.07 -15.99
N SER A 97 12.59 -16.05 -16.13
CA SER A 97 13.97 -16.28 -16.52
C SER A 97 14.79 -16.87 -15.36
N PRO A 98 15.59 -17.90 -15.59
CA PRO A 98 16.45 -18.49 -14.56
C PRO A 98 17.72 -17.66 -14.28
N ASP A 99 18.02 -16.63 -15.08
CA ASP A 99 19.26 -15.86 -14.99
C ASP A 99 19.28 -14.82 -13.85
N GLY A 100 18.16 -14.67 -13.14
CA GLY A 100 18.04 -13.77 -11.99
C GLY A 100 18.15 -12.29 -12.34
N ARG A 101 17.87 -11.90 -13.59
CA ARG A 101 17.91 -10.49 -14.03
C ARG A 101 16.52 -9.85 -13.99
N LEU A 102 16.49 -8.53 -13.78
CA LEU A 102 15.26 -7.74 -13.86
C LEU A 102 15.12 -7.10 -15.25
N TYR A 103 14.30 -7.72 -16.09
CA TYR A 103 13.88 -7.15 -17.36
C TYR A 103 12.78 -6.10 -17.17
N SER A 104 12.45 -5.36 -18.23
CA SER A 104 11.39 -4.33 -18.20
C SER A 104 10.03 -4.93 -17.84
N VAL A 105 9.78 -6.18 -18.21
CA VAL A 105 8.54 -6.91 -17.95
C VAL A 105 8.49 -7.58 -16.57
N THR A 106 9.63 -7.93 -15.98
CA THR A 106 9.71 -8.77 -14.76
C THR A 106 8.90 -8.17 -13.63
N MET A 107 9.04 -6.86 -13.39
CA MET A 107 8.30 -6.13 -12.36
C MET A 107 6.79 -6.15 -12.62
N TRP A 108 6.35 -5.89 -13.84
CA TRP A 108 4.93 -5.90 -14.20
C TRP A 108 4.33 -7.31 -14.09
N ARG A 109 5.04 -8.34 -14.58
CA ARG A 109 4.62 -9.74 -14.45
C ARG A 109 4.43 -10.12 -12.98
N ALA A 110 5.35 -9.71 -12.10
CA ALA A 110 5.30 -9.98 -10.67
C ALA A 110 4.21 -9.19 -9.94
N ARG A 111 3.92 -7.99 -10.43
CA ARG A 111 2.87 -7.12 -9.88
C ARG A 111 1.47 -7.65 -10.14
N TYR A 112 1.26 -8.36 -11.24
CA TYR A 112 -0.08 -8.74 -11.70
C TYR A 112 -0.88 -9.61 -10.70
N PRO A 113 -0.31 -10.67 -10.08
CA PRO A 113 -1.00 -11.40 -9.01
C PRO A 113 -1.54 -10.50 -7.91
N PHE A 114 -0.73 -9.54 -7.41
CA PHE A 114 -1.17 -8.57 -6.41
C PHE A 114 -2.31 -7.68 -6.93
N MET A 115 -2.27 -7.24 -8.19
CA MET A 115 -3.32 -6.41 -8.77
C MET A 115 -4.63 -7.19 -8.96
N ARG A 116 -4.53 -8.48 -9.27
CA ARG A 116 -5.69 -9.35 -9.37
C ARG A 116 -6.34 -9.56 -8.00
N ILE A 117 -5.53 -9.80 -6.97
CA ILE A 117 -6.03 -9.89 -5.58
C ILE A 117 -6.65 -8.55 -5.18
N ARG A 118 -6.04 -7.42 -5.54
CA ARG A 118 -6.61 -6.08 -5.30
C ARG A 118 -7.96 -5.86 -5.98
N ASP A 119 -8.12 -6.35 -7.19
CA ASP A 119 -9.41 -6.33 -7.89
C ASP A 119 -10.47 -7.14 -7.13
N GLU A 120 -10.13 -8.33 -6.63
CA GLU A 120 -11.02 -9.14 -5.80
C GLU A 120 -11.35 -8.46 -4.45
N ILE A 121 -10.36 -7.78 -3.83
CA ILE A 121 -10.58 -6.96 -2.62
C ILE A 121 -11.61 -5.86 -2.91
N PHE A 122 -11.45 -5.12 -4.02
CA PHE A 122 -12.40 -4.08 -4.39
C PHE A 122 -13.77 -4.62 -4.76
N GLU A 123 -13.84 -5.81 -5.38
CA GLU A 123 -15.12 -6.46 -5.65
C GLU A 123 -15.88 -6.78 -4.35
N VAL A 124 -15.18 -7.26 -3.32
CA VAL A 124 -15.76 -7.47 -1.99
C VAL A 124 -16.14 -6.14 -1.33
N ALA A 125 -15.22 -5.18 -1.31
CA ALA A 125 -15.40 -3.93 -0.56
C ALA A 125 -16.44 -2.97 -1.16
N LEU A 126 -16.59 -2.97 -2.50
CA LEU A 126 -17.51 -2.10 -3.25
C LEU A 126 -18.77 -2.83 -3.75
N GLY A 127 -18.78 -4.15 -3.62
CA GLY A 127 -19.92 -4.97 -3.99
C GLY A 127 -21.12 -4.77 -3.05
N PRO A 128 -22.25 -5.45 -3.33
CA PRO A 128 -23.38 -5.46 -2.43
C PRO A 128 -22.97 -5.96 -1.03
N GLU A 129 -23.54 -5.38 0.03
CA GLU A 129 -23.18 -5.70 1.42
C GLU A 129 -23.23 -7.20 1.74
N ALA A 130 -24.19 -7.93 1.16
CA ALA A 130 -24.31 -9.38 1.27
C ALA A 130 -23.09 -10.17 0.76
N ALA A 131 -22.22 -9.56 -0.05
CA ALA A 131 -20.98 -10.15 -0.54
C ALA A 131 -19.81 -10.05 0.45
N ILE A 132 -19.92 -9.17 1.47
CA ILE A 132 -18.88 -8.94 2.46
C ILE A 132 -18.99 -9.99 3.57
N SER A 133 -18.31 -11.13 3.40
CA SER A 133 -18.17 -12.16 4.44
C SER A 133 -16.75 -12.21 5.00
N ALA A 134 -16.63 -12.41 6.32
CA ALA A 134 -15.33 -12.52 6.96
C ALA A 134 -14.48 -13.67 6.37
N ASP A 135 -15.12 -14.76 5.96
CA ASP A 135 -14.42 -15.90 5.35
C ASP A 135 -13.88 -15.58 3.95
N ALA A 136 -14.63 -14.81 3.13
CA ALA A 136 -14.12 -14.35 1.84
C ALA A 136 -12.90 -13.43 2.03
N VAL A 137 -12.94 -12.52 3.00
CA VAL A 137 -11.81 -11.61 3.29
C VAL A 137 -10.61 -12.39 3.83
N ARG A 138 -10.80 -13.39 4.70
CA ARG A 138 -9.73 -14.28 5.16
C ARG A 138 -9.13 -15.10 4.02
N ALA A 139 -9.96 -15.57 3.08
CA ALA A 139 -9.48 -16.26 1.88
C ALA A 139 -8.58 -15.35 1.02
N LEU A 140 -8.93 -14.06 0.91
CA LEU A 140 -8.06 -13.07 0.24
C LEU A 140 -6.73 -12.89 0.98
N LYS A 141 -6.72 -12.86 2.32
CA LYS A 141 -5.48 -12.83 3.13
C LYS A 141 -4.57 -14.02 2.81
N VAL A 142 -5.13 -15.23 2.74
CA VAL A 142 -4.37 -16.43 2.39
C VAL A 142 -3.80 -16.34 0.98
N LYS A 143 -4.61 -15.92 -0.01
CA LYS A 143 -4.14 -15.73 -1.40
C LYS A 143 -2.98 -14.73 -1.48
N GLU A 144 -3.09 -13.62 -0.75
CA GLU A 144 -2.06 -12.58 -0.69
C GLU A 144 -0.74 -13.10 -0.11
N LEU A 145 -0.80 -13.85 0.99
CA LEU A 145 0.38 -14.46 1.60
C LEU A 145 1.05 -15.50 0.67
N VAL A 146 0.25 -16.29 -0.05
CA VAL A 146 0.76 -17.24 -1.05
C VAL A 146 1.44 -16.50 -2.22
N ALA A 147 0.79 -15.47 -2.77
CA ALA A 147 1.37 -14.68 -3.86
C ALA A 147 2.70 -14.01 -3.46
N ALA A 148 2.79 -13.49 -2.23
CA ALA A 148 4.03 -12.94 -1.69
C ALA A 148 5.14 -13.99 -1.54
N ALA A 149 4.79 -15.22 -1.12
CA ALA A 149 5.75 -16.32 -1.00
C ALA A 149 6.27 -16.80 -2.37
N GLU A 150 5.42 -16.78 -3.40
CA GLU A 150 5.75 -17.18 -4.78
C GLU A 150 6.56 -16.12 -5.55
N LEU A 151 6.71 -14.91 -5.01
CA LEU A 151 7.48 -13.83 -5.64
C LEU A 151 8.93 -14.30 -5.94
N PRO A 152 9.47 -14.08 -7.16
CA PRO A 152 10.84 -14.46 -7.48
C PRO A 152 11.86 -13.83 -6.54
N ALA A 153 12.91 -14.57 -6.18
CA ALA A 153 13.93 -14.13 -5.22
C ALA A 153 14.59 -12.79 -5.61
N VAL A 154 14.79 -12.55 -6.91
CA VAL A 154 15.36 -11.29 -7.43
C VAL A 154 14.51 -10.05 -7.09
N LEU A 155 13.20 -10.23 -6.83
CA LEU A 155 12.25 -9.17 -6.49
C LEU A 155 11.93 -9.09 -4.99
N ARG A 156 12.46 -9.99 -4.16
CA ARG A 156 12.22 -9.95 -2.71
C ARG A 156 13.12 -8.90 -2.08
N PHE A 157 12.52 -7.96 -1.35
CA PHE A 157 13.25 -6.97 -0.58
C PHE A 157 13.81 -7.56 0.72
N GLY A 158 15.10 -7.36 0.95
CA GLY A 158 15.76 -7.55 2.24
C GLY A 158 16.22 -6.21 2.83
N GLU A 159 16.21 -6.09 4.17
CA GLU A 159 16.64 -4.85 4.85
C GLU A 159 18.11 -4.48 4.53
N SER A 160 18.97 -5.47 4.23
CA SER A 160 20.35 -5.26 3.82
C SER A 160 20.49 -4.61 2.44
N ASP A 161 19.47 -4.71 1.57
CA ASP A 161 19.52 -4.21 0.19
C ASP A 161 19.75 -2.70 0.15
N VAL A 162 19.26 -1.98 1.15
CA VAL A 162 19.37 -0.52 1.26
C VAL A 162 20.83 -0.05 1.38
N GLN A 163 21.68 -0.88 1.98
CA GLN A 163 23.08 -0.56 2.24
C GLN A 163 24.04 -1.36 1.35
N ASP A 164 23.52 -2.19 0.45
CA ASP A 164 24.32 -3.03 -0.43
C ASP A 164 24.73 -2.27 -1.70
N PRO A 165 26.03 -1.94 -1.90
CA PRO A 165 26.49 -1.25 -3.10
C PRO A 165 26.34 -2.10 -4.38
N GLY A 166 26.10 -3.41 -4.26
CA GLY A 166 25.82 -4.31 -5.37
C GLY A 166 24.38 -4.24 -5.88
N VAL A 167 23.46 -3.64 -5.11
CA VAL A 167 22.06 -3.47 -5.51
C VAL A 167 21.91 -2.14 -6.24
N SER A 168 21.50 -2.17 -7.50
CA SER A 168 21.26 -0.95 -8.25
C SER A 168 20.01 -0.22 -7.72
N GLY A 169 19.95 1.11 -7.86
CA GLY A 169 18.78 1.88 -7.45
C GLY A 169 17.47 1.43 -8.11
N ARG A 170 17.56 0.92 -9.36
CA ARG A 170 16.42 0.30 -10.06
C ARG A 170 15.96 -0.98 -9.38
N ASP A 171 16.88 -1.86 -9.01
CA ASP A 171 16.54 -3.14 -8.38
C ASP A 171 15.97 -2.90 -6.98
N LEU A 172 16.58 -1.99 -6.21
CA LEU A 172 16.07 -1.56 -4.91
C LEU A 172 14.65 -1.00 -5.03
N HIS A 173 14.41 -0.12 -6.02
CA HIS A 173 13.07 0.40 -6.31
C HIS A 173 12.08 -0.73 -6.59
N MET A 174 12.42 -1.69 -7.46
CA MET A 174 11.50 -2.79 -7.82
C MET A 174 11.18 -3.68 -6.63
N ARG A 175 12.18 -4.03 -5.81
CA ARG A 175 12.01 -4.85 -4.61
C ARG A 175 11.14 -4.16 -3.56
N LEU A 176 11.45 -2.90 -3.25
CA LEU A 176 10.64 -2.08 -2.34
C LEU A 176 9.20 -1.94 -2.85
N PHE A 177 9.04 -1.75 -4.15
CA PHE A 177 7.71 -1.58 -4.72
C PHE A 177 6.86 -2.85 -4.61
N MET A 178 7.42 -4.04 -4.89
CA MET A 178 6.70 -5.30 -4.67
C MET A 178 6.31 -5.52 -3.20
N LEU A 179 7.18 -5.12 -2.27
CA LEU A 179 6.86 -5.15 -0.85
C LEU A 179 5.68 -4.22 -0.50
N LEU A 180 5.65 -3.01 -1.07
CA LEU A 180 4.55 -2.07 -0.87
C LEU A 180 3.23 -2.59 -1.46
N GLU A 181 3.25 -3.25 -2.62
CA GLU A 181 2.05 -3.86 -3.20
C GLU A 181 1.44 -4.92 -2.29
N HIS A 182 2.30 -5.75 -1.71
CA HIS A 182 1.91 -6.75 -0.72
C HIS A 182 1.28 -6.10 0.52
N PHE A 183 1.95 -5.11 1.11
CA PHE A 183 1.45 -4.44 2.29
C PHE A 183 0.18 -3.65 2.05
N GLN A 184 -0.03 -3.06 0.87
CA GLN A 184 -1.26 -2.34 0.57
C GLN A 184 -2.45 -3.30 0.47
N ASN A 185 -2.27 -4.48 -0.13
CA ASN A 185 -3.32 -5.50 -0.15
C ASN A 185 -3.64 -5.99 1.26
N LEU A 186 -2.62 -6.31 2.06
CA LEU A 186 -2.84 -6.68 3.46
C LEU A 186 -3.51 -5.55 4.25
N PHE A 187 -3.12 -4.29 4.03
CA PHE A 187 -3.76 -3.14 4.69
C PHE A 187 -5.26 -3.08 4.40
N PHE A 188 -5.67 -3.20 3.12
CA PHE A 188 -7.08 -3.23 2.77
C PHE A 188 -7.81 -4.43 3.39
N ILE A 189 -7.19 -5.61 3.36
CA ILE A 189 -7.73 -6.84 3.95
C ILE A 189 -7.92 -6.70 5.45
N GLU A 190 -6.90 -6.28 6.19
CA GLU A 190 -6.99 -6.09 7.65
C GLU A 190 -7.98 -5.00 8.02
N ARG A 191 -8.07 -3.94 7.21
CA ARG A 191 -9.06 -2.89 7.39
C ARG A 191 -10.48 -3.45 7.27
N LEU A 192 -10.74 -4.31 6.28
CA LEU A 192 -12.01 -5.02 6.14
C LEU A 192 -12.26 -6.00 7.29
N LEU A 193 -11.25 -6.77 7.71
CA LEU A 193 -11.37 -7.74 8.82
C LEU A 193 -11.66 -7.07 10.16
N SER A 194 -11.08 -5.88 10.41
CA SER A 194 -11.29 -5.11 11.63
C SER A 194 -12.76 -4.70 11.87
N ARG A 195 -13.61 -4.80 10.83
CA ARG A 195 -15.06 -4.60 10.94
C ARG A 195 -15.80 -5.77 11.59
N PHE A 196 -15.31 -6.98 11.40
CA PHE A 196 -15.95 -8.19 11.93
C PHE A 196 -15.48 -8.52 13.34
N ASP A 197 -14.23 -8.20 13.66
CA ASP A 197 -13.63 -8.54 14.95
C ASP A 197 -12.64 -7.46 15.41
N ARG A 198 -12.78 -7.04 16.67
CA ARG A 198 -11.85 -6.10 17.32
C ARG A 198 -10.46 -6.71 17.53
N ALA A 199 -10.32 -8.04 17.52
CA ALA A 199 -9.02 -8.71 17.62
C ALA A 199 -8.10 -8.40 16.41
N GLY A 200 -8.65 -8.05 15.24
CA GLY A 200 -7.89 -7.71 14.03
C GLY A 200 -7.18 -6.34 14.07
N ARG A 201 -7.38 -5.55 15.14
CA ARG A 201 -6.73 -4.22 15.26
C ARG A 201 -5.21 -4.31 15.37
N GLY A 202 -4.68 -5.40 15.93
CA GLY A 202 -3.23 -5.65 16.01
C GLY A 202 -2.57 -5.82 14.64
N ASP A 203 -3.14 -6.68 13.79
CA ASP A 203 -2.65 -6.93 12.44
C ASP A 203 -2.75 -5.67 11.57
N LEU A 204 -3.85 -4.91 11.69
CA LEU A 204 -4.00 -3.62 11.00
C LEU A 204 -2.92 -2.61 11.41
N LEU A 205 -2.61 -2.52 12.71
CA LEU A 205 -1.53 -1.66 13.21
C LEU A 205 -0.17 -2.12 12.66
N ALA A 206 0.12 -3.42 12.70
CA ALA A 206 1.37 -3.99 12.22
C ALA A 206 1.59 -3.70 10.73
N VAL A 207 0.60 -3.98 9.88
CA VAL A 207 0.72 -3.70 8.44
C VAL A 207 0.81 -2.21 8.16
N SER A 208 0.09 -1.35 8.89
CA SER A 208 0.17 0.11 8.75
C SER A 208 1.56 0.64 9.10
N TYR A 209 2.17 0.12 10.16
CA TYR A 209 3.53 0.45 10.56
C TYR A 209 4.55 0.01 9.51
N ASN A 210 4.44 -1.23 9.02
CA ASN A 210 5.34 -1.79 8.01
C ASN A 210 5.22 -1.06 6.67
N MET A 211 4.00 -0.78 6.21
CA MET A 211 3.73 -0.06 4.96
C MET A 211 4.29 1.36 5.00
N THR A 212 4.06 2.07 6.12
CA THR A 212 4.57 3.44 6.30
C THR A 212 6.10 3.43 6.33
N SER A 213 6.69 2.56 7.15
CA SER A 213 8.16 2.41 7.27
C SER A 213 8.82 2.06 5.93
N ALA A 214 8.27 1.11 5.19
CA ALA A 214 8.78 0.73 3.87
C ALA A 214 8.68 1.87 2.86
N THR A 215 7.62 2.68 2.91
CA THR A 215 7.48 3.85 2.03
C THR A 215 8.52 4.93 2.38
N LEU A 216 8.84 5.10 3.65
CA LEU A 216 9.85 6.08 4.09
C LEU A 216 11.26 5.74 3.59
N LEU A 217 11.56 4.47 3.31
CA LEU A 217 12.85 4.06 2.73
C LEU A 217 13.13 4.72 1.39
N TYR A 218 12.08 5.07 0.62
CA TYR A 218 12.25 5.83 -0.62
C TYR A 218 12.86 7.21 -0.38
N TRP A 219 12.39 7.90 0.67
CA TRP A 219 12.83 9.24 0.99
C TRP A 219 14.17 9.26 1.75
N THR A 220 14.38 8.30 2.65
CA THR A 220 15.63 8.25 3.44
C THR A 220 16.82 7.74 2.63
N ASN A 221 16.59 7.07 1.48
CA ASN A 221 17.63 6.52 0.61
C ASN A 221 17.53 7.02 -0.83
N MET A 222 17.01 8.25 -1.03
CA MET A 222 16.85 8.83 -2.38
C MET A 222 18.14 8.82 -3.20
N ASP A 223 19.29 9.07 -2.56
CA ASP A 223 20.60 9.09 -3.23
C ASP A 223 20.96 7.73 -3.86
N GLY A 224 20.60 6.62 -3.20
CA GLY A 224 20.82 5.26 -3.70
C GLY A 224 19.80 4.81 -4.75
N LEU A 225 18.57 5.33 -4.67
CA LEU A 225 17.50 5.05 -5.63
C LEU A 225 17.67 5.81 -6.97
N GLY A 226 18.51 6.85 -6.97
CA GLY A 226 18.83 7.64 -8.16
C GLY A 226 17.64 8.46 -8.70
N ALA A 227 17.68 8.80 -9.99
CA ALA A 227 16.65 9.59 -10.68
C ALA A 227 15.32 8.85 -10.93
N CYS A 228 14.90 7.97 -10.01
CA CYS A 228 13.54 7.46 -9.98
C CYS A 228 12.62 8.61 -9.48
N GLU A 229 12.48 9.68 -10.26
CA GLU A 229 11.99 10.99 -9.78
C GLU A 229 10.50 11.02 -9.37
N ASP A 230 9.75 9.95 -9.62
CA ASP A 230 8.30 9.91 -9.41
C ASP A 230 7.86 8.83 -8.40
N PHE A 231 8.53 8.77 -7.23
CA PHE A 231 8.02 8.01 -6.08
C PHE A 231 7.19 8.86 -5.11
N LYS A 232 6.98 10.15 -5.39
CA LYS A 232 6.25 11.07 -4.49
C LYS A 232 4.79 10.67 -4.32
N TRP A 233 4.18 10.11 -5.35
CA TRP A 233 2.83 9.54 -5.27
C TRP A 233 2.76 8.36 -4.28
N LEU A 234 3.86 7.67 -3.99
CA LEU A 234 3.89 6.57 -3.02
C LEU A 234 3.53 7.05 -1.61
N VAL A 235 3.93 8.27 -1.24
CA VAL A 235 3.61 8.80 0.09
C VAL A 235 2.09 8.88 0.27
N MET A 236 1.37 9.23 -0.79
CA MET A 236 -0.09 9.34 -0.76
C MET A 236 -0.78 7.99 -0.85
N ALA A 237 -0.29 7.10 -1.72
CA ALA A 237 -0.92 5.80 -1.93
C ALA A 237 -0.67 4.80 -0.79
N TYR A 238 0.46 4.92 -0.08
CA TYR A 238 0.90 3.92 0.91
C TYR A 238 1.14 4.53 2.30
N ALA A 239 2.03 5.52 2.42
CA ALA A 239 2.46 6.01 3.73
C ALA A 239 1.35 6.77 4.48
N ALA A 240 0.56 7.55 3.77
CA ALA A 240 -0.45 8.39 4.39
C ALA A 240 -1.65 7.59 4.97
N PRO A 241 -2.23 6.57 4.28
CA PRO A 241 -3.22 5.70 4.91
C PRO A 241 -2.68 4.94 6.14
N GLY A 242 -1.47 4.38 6.04
CA GLY A 242 -0.83 3.71 7.18
C GLY A 242 -0.55 4.68 8.33
N GLY A 243 -0.03 5.86 8.02
CA GLY A 243 0.19 6.95 8.96
C GLY A 243 -1.08 7.43 9.66
N GLY A 244 -2.23 7.35 9.00
CA GLY A 244 -3.53 7.63 9.62
C GLY A 244 -3.86 6.68 10.78
N ILE A 245 -3.67 5.38 10.58
CA ILE A 245 -3.83 4.37 11.64
C ILE A 245 -2.83 4.59 12.78
N LEU A 246 -1.58 4.91 12.44
CA LEU A 246 -0.54 5.22 13.42
C LEU A 246 -0.88 6.45 14.26
N CYS A 247 -1.42 7.50 13.65
CA CYS A 247 -1.89 8.69 14.34
C CYS A 247 -3.04 8.38 15.31
N GLN A 248 -4.01 7.57 14.88
CA GLN A 248 -5.12 7.13 15.73
C GLN A 248 -4.61 6.36 16.95
N GLU A 249 -3.72 5.38 16.74
CA GLU A 249 -3.14 4.60 17.84
C GLU A 249 -2.26 5.45 18.77
N LEU A 250 -1.61 6.51 18.26
CA LEU A 250 -0.80 7.41 19.07
C LEU A 250 -1.65 8.30 19.99
N LEU A 251 -2.82 8.75 19.53
CA LEU A 251 -3.77 9.53 20.34
C LEU A 251 -4.55 8.63 21.31
N GLN A 252 -4.99 7.46 20.84
CA GLN A 252 -5.78 6.51 21.59
C GLN A 252 -5.08 5.15 21.50
N PRO A 253 -4.22 4.80 22.49
CA PRO A 253 -3.44 3.56 22.47
C PRO A 253 -4.33 2.35 22.76
N THR A 254 -5.22 2.02 21.82
CA THR A 254 -6.22 0.97 21.99
C THR A 254 -5.63 -0.41 21.83
N VAL A 255 -4.51 -0.57 21.12
CA VAL A 255 -3.90 -1.87 20.85
C VAL A 255 -2.63 -2.03 21.67
N THR A 256 -1.77 -1.02 21.65
CA THR A 256 -0.47 -1.01 22.32
C THR A 256 -0.56 -0.97 23.84
N ALA A 257 -1.64 -0.41 24.41
CA ALA A 257 -1.85 -0.39 25.87
C ALA A 257 -2.82 -1.47 26.38
N SER A 258 -3.67 -2.05 25.53
CA SER A 258 -4.72 -2.98 25.97
C SER A 258 -4.50 -4.45 25.60
N SER A 259 -3.60 -4.74 24.65
CA SER A 259 -3.33 -6.11 24.22
C SER A 259 -2.46 -6.87 25.22
N HIS A 260 -2.86 -8.11 25.53
CA HIS A 260 -2.05 -9.05 26.33
C HIS A 260 -0.77 -9.51 25.62
N ALA A 261 -0.69 -9.34 24.29
CA ALA A 261 0.47 -9.67 23.47
C ALA A 261 0.97 -8.43 22.71
N ALA A 262 2.29 -8.21 22.71
CA ALA A 262 2.90 -7.11 21.99
C ALA A 262 2.74 -7.30 20.48
N VAL A 263 2.22 -6.27 19.79
CA VAL A 263 2.19 -6.24 18.32
C VAL A 263 3.60 -6.02 17.81
N THR A 264 4.03 -6.81 16.82
CA THR A 264 5.37 -6.74 16.25
C THR A 264 5.36 -6.21 14.82
N ASP A 265 6.46 -5.56 14.43
CA ASP A 265 6.75 -5.25 13.04
C ASP A 265 7.05 -6.53 12.25
N ARG A 266 7.29 -6.39 10.93
CA ARG A 266 7.65 -7.52 10.06
C ARG A 266 8.95 -8.24 10.44
N ASN A 267 9.82 -7.59 11.20
CA ASN A 267 11.12 -8.09 11.63
C ASN A 267 11.04 -8.74 13.03
N GLY A 268 9.85 -8.79 13.64
CA GLY A 268 9.62 -9.37 14.96
C GLY A 268 9.91 -8.41 16.12
N ASN A 269 10.18 -7.13 15.87
CA ASN A 269 10.41 -6.14 16.92
C ASN A 269 9.08 -5.60 17.44
N PRO A 270 8.90 -5.40 18.76
CA PRO A 270 7.70 -4.79 19.30
C PRO A 270 7.48 -3.36 18.78
N ILE A 271 6.26 -3.08 18.32
CA ILE A 271 5.84 -1.73 17.91
C ILE A 271 5.54 -0.94 19.19
N THR A 272 6.39 0.02 19.49
CA THR A 272 6.27 0.88 20.67
C THR A 272 5.71 2.26 20.31
N ARG A 273 5.17 2.97 21.30
CA ARG A 273 4.74 4.38 21.14
C ARG A 273 5.86 5.25 20.56
N SER A 274 7.11 5.09 21.02
CA SER A 274 8.24 5.85 20.48
C SER A 274 8.56 5.48 19.04
N GLY A 275 8.45 4.20 18.67
CA GLY A 275 8.56 3.76 17.28
C GLY A 275 7.51 4.40 16.37
N ILE A 276 6.26 4.50 16.83
CA ILE A 276 5.18 5.20 16.11
C ILE A 276 5.52 6.69 15.93
N VAL A 277 5.97 7.37 16.98
CA VAL A 277 6.39 8.78 16.91
C VAL A 277 7.53 8.99 15.91
N GLN A 278 8.52 8.09 15.87
CA GLN A 278 9.64 8.17 14.93
C GLN A 278 9.18 8.03 13.48
N VAL A 279 8.35 7.02 13.18
CA VAL A 279 7.80 6.80 11.84
C VAL A 279 6.94 7.99 11.40
N LEU A 280 6.07 8.50 12.26
CA LEU A 280 5.26 9.69 11.96
C LEU A 280 6.10 10.95 11.78
N SER A 281 7.19 11.11 12.53
CA SER A 281 8.12 12.25 12.37
C SER A 281 8.84 12.21 11.02
N LEU A 282 9.26 11.03 10.57
CA LEU A 282 9.83 10.83 9.23
C LEU A 282 8.78 11.07 8.14
N LEU A 283 7.54 10.59 8.34
CA LEU A 283 6.43 10.86 7.43
C LEU A 283 6.16 12.36 7.31
N LEU A 284 6.17 13.10 8.42
CA LEU A 284 6.05 14.55 8.41
C LEU A 284 7.18 15.22 7.60
N GLY A 285 8.41 14.71 7.72
CA GLY A 285 9.55 15.15 6.92
C GLY A 285 9.35 14.91 5.43
N PHE A 286 8.92 13.70 5.05
CA PHE A 286 8.66 13.35 3.66
C PHE A 286 7.51 14.20 3.07
N LEU A 287 6.42 14.39 3.80
CA LEU A 287 5.30 15.26 3.38
C LEU A 287 5.70 16.74 3.24
N LYS A 288 6.71 17.21 3.98
CA LYS A 288 7.28 18.57 3.82
C LYS A 288 8.17 18.68 2.58
N TRP A 289 8.79 17.58 2.16
CA TRP A 289 9.66 17.55 0.99
C TRP A 289 8.88 17.59 -0.33
N VAL A 290 7.64 17.06 -0.35
CA VAL A 290 6.76 17.14 -1.53
C VAL A 290 6.36 18.59 -1.80
N SER A 291 6.64 19.07 -3.02
CA SER A 291 6.37 20.45 -3.40
C SER A 291 4.85 20.71 -3.51
N PRO A 292 4.34 21.85 -3.01
CA PRO A 292 2.93 22.23 -3.18
C PRO A 292 2.51 22.39 -4.64
N ARG A 293 3.46 22.51 -5.57
CA ARG A 293 3.19 22.66 -7.01
C ARG A 293 2.96 21.34 -7.73
N GLU A 294 3.15 20.22 -7.05
CA GLU A 294 2.92 18.90 -7.62
C GLU A 294 1.43 18.56 -7.62
N ALA A 295 1.03 17.60 -8.46
CA ALA A 295 -0.35 17.14 -8.55
C ALA A 295 -0.92 16.67 -7.19
N SER A 296 -0.06 16.14 -6.31
CA SER A 296 -0.40 15.71 -4.95
C SER A 296 -0.20 16.78 -3.87
N GLY A 297 0.30 17.97 -4.22
CA GLY A 297 0.80 18.97 -3.25
C GLY A 297 -0.25 19.48 -2.26
N GLY A 298 -1.50 19.66 -2.71
CA GLY A 298 -2.62 20.07 -1.86
C GLY A 298 -3.00 19.01 -0.82
N ILE A 299 -3.08 17.75 -1.24
CA ILE A 299 -3.44 16.63 -0.35
C ILE A 299 -2.29 16.40 0.64
N CYS A 300 -1.03 16.36 0.19
CA CYS A 300 0.14 16.26 1.06
C CYS A 300 0.16 17.34 2.15
N ALA A 301 -0.29 18.55 1.83
CA ALA A 301 -0.37 19.65 2.80
C ALA A 301 -1.40 19.40 3.91
N GLY A 302 -2.55 18.83 3.59
CA GLY A 302 -3.57 18.42 4.56
C GLY A 302 -3.03 17.34 5.49
N CYS A 303 -2.46 16.27 4.94
CA CYS A 303 -1.87 15.16 5.71
C CYS A 303 -0.76 15.65 6.64
N ARG A 304 0.10 16.53 6.13
CA ARG A 304 1.18 17.16 6.90
C ARG A 304 0.61 17.88 8.13
N HIS A 305 -0.46 18.65 7.97
CA HIS A 305 -1.05 19.40 9.08
C HIS A 305 -1.59 18.46 10.17
N ILE A 306 -2.24 17.36 9.77
CA ILE A 306 -2.81 16.40 10.71
C ILE A 306 -1.71 15.63 11.45
N VAL A 307 -0.73 15.07 10.73
CA VAL A 307 0.40 14.37 11.35
C VAL A 307 1.16 15.30 12.30
N GLN A 308 1.36 16.56 11.91
CA GLN A 308 2.00 17.56 12.78
C GLN A 308 1.19 17.79 14.06
N ARG A 309 -0.13 18.02 13.96
CA ARG A 309 -0.98 18.23 15.13
C ARG A 309 -0.99 17.03 16.07
N VAL A 310 -1.05 15.81 15.53
CA VAL A 310 -1.03 14.58 16.33
C VAL A 310 0.31 14.45 17.07
N LEU A 311 1.43 14.73 16.40
CA LEU A 311 2.75 14.73 17.04
C LEU A 311 2.87 15.82 18.11
N ASP A 312 2.39 17.03 17.82
CA ASP A 312 2.42 18.15 18.76
C ASP A 312 1.59 17.83 20.02
N GLU A 313 0.41 17.23 19.87
CA GLU A 313 -0.41 16.78 21.00
C GLU A 313 0.27 15.63 21.77
N ALA A 314 0.78 14.62 21.07
CA ALA A 314 1.41 13.47 21.69
C ALA A 314 2.70 13.79 22.46
N LEU A 315 3.40 14.86 22.07
CA LEU A 315 4.65 15.33 22.68
C LEU A 315 4.44 16.44 23.71
N ASN A 316 3.50 17.37 23.46
CA ASN A 316 3.25 18.54 24.31
C ASN A 316 2.02 18.40 25.22
N GLY A 317 1.12 17.44 25.01
CA GLY A 317 -0.09 17.23 25.82
C GLY A 317 0.17 16.86 27.28
N ASN A 318 1.41 16.52 27.63
CA ASN A 318 1.88 16.38 29.02
C ASN A 318 2.42 17.68 29.63
N VAL A 319 2.51 18.77 28.86
CA VAL A 319 2.84 20.10 29.36
C VAL A 319 1.54 20.80 29.70
N GLY A 320 1.00 20.50 30.89
CA GLY A 320 0.01 21.38 31.50
C GLY A 320 0.53 22.81 31.49
N PRO A 321 -0.32 23.84 31.30
CA PRO A 321 0.13 25.22 31.30
C PRO A 321 0.90 25.46 32.58
N GLY A 322 2.19 25.75 32.43
CA GLY A 322 3.09 26.04 33.54
C GLY A 322 2.42 27.08 34.42
N ASP A 323 2.16 26.69 35.66
CA ASP A 323 1.57 27.54 36.68
C ASP A 323 2.58 28.64 37.00
N GLY A 324 2.56 29.70 36.18
CA GLY A 324 3.35 30.91 36.31
C GLY A 324 2.86 31.80 37.44
N ARG A 325 2.51 31.21 38.59
CA ARG A 325 2.24 31.94 39.83
C ARG A 325 3.14 31.42 40.94
N GLY A 326 4.37 31.93 40.94
CA GLY A 326 5.17 31.97 42.16
C GLY A 326 4.43 32.75 43.24
N GLY A 327 3.85 32.02 44.20
CA GLY A 327 3.04 32.57 45.28
C GLY A 327 2.79 31.58 46.41
N ARG A 328 3.82 31.30 47.21
CA ARG A 328 3.81 30.88 48.64
C ARG A 328 2.73 29.89 49.12
N GLY A 329 3.20 28.71 49.53
CA GLY A 329 3.01 28.20 50.90
C GLY A 329 2.01 27.07 51.11
N GLY A 330 2.41 26.12 51.96
CA GLY A 330 1.50 25.22 52.70
C GLY A 330 1.60 23.75 52.30
N GLY A 331 2.15 22.93 53.20
CA GLY A 331 2.26 21.48 53.04
C GLY A 331 0.93 20.73 53.20
N GLY A 332 0.93 19.47 52.77
CA GLY A 332 -0.18 18.54 52.94
C GLY A 332 0.06 17.25 52.17
N ASP A 333 -0.10 16.15 52.87
CA ASP A 333 0.31 14.77 52.58
C ASP A 333 -0.75 13.99 51.76
N GLY A 334 -0.31 12.92 51.09
CA GLY A 334 -1.12 11.72 50.82
C GLY A 334 -1.97 11.62 49.53
N GLY A 335 -1.58 10.69 48.63
CA GLY A 335 -2.51 9.89 47.82
C GLY A 335 -2.77 10.34 46.38
N SER A 336 -1.82 10.10 45.47
CA SER A 336 -1.97 10.36 44.04
C SER A 336 -2.48 9.13 43.27
N GLU A 337 -3.77 9.11 42.94
CA GLU A 337 -4.30 8.49 41.71
C GLU A 337 -5.50 9.32 41.24
N HIS A 338 -5.21 10.47 40.64
CA HIS A 338 -6.19 11.20 39.85
C HIS A 338 -5.61 11.40 38.47
N ALA A 339 -6.17 10.68 37.49
CA ALA A 339 -6.05 10.98 36.08
C ALA A 339 -6.59 12.41 35.87
N VAL A 340 -5.68 13.38 35.72
CA VAL A 340 -6.04 14.77 35.41
C VAL A 340 -6.16 14.87 33.90
N GLY A 341 -7.39 15.15 33.45
CA GLY A 341 -7.77 15.26 32.06
C GLY A 341 -6.94 16.26 31.28
N GLY A 342 -6.30 15.77 30.21
CA GLY A 342 -5.90 16.59 29.08
C GLY A 342 -7.14 17.09 28.35
N VAL A 343 -7.03 18.30 27.81
CA VAL A 343 -8.07 19.00 27.06
C VAL A 343 -8.71 18.04 26.05
N GLY A 344 -10.01 17.79 26.24
CA GLY A 344 -10.73 16.73 25.56
C GLY A 344 -10.69 16.88 24.05
N TRP A 345 -10.08 15.90 23.39
CA TRP A 345 -10.68 15.38 22.18
C TRP A 345 -12.05 14.85 22.62
N ASP A 346 -13.13 15.58 22.32
CA ASP A 346 -14.46 15.00 22.43
C ASP A 346 -14.39 13.63 21.75
N SER A 347 -15.01 12.60 22.34
CA SER A 347 -14.92 11.20 21.92
C SER A 347 -15.31 10.92 20.46
N GLU A 348 -15.65 11.97 19.71
CA GLU A 348 -16.12 12.05 18.33
C GLU A 348 -15.22 12.90 17.42
N VAL A 349 -14.12 13.52 17.91
CA VAL A 349 -13.17 14.25 17.04
C VAL A 349 -12.31 13.26 16.29
N GLN A 350 -12.89 12.77 15.21
CA GLN A 350 -12.28 11.90 14.25
C GLN A 350 -11.17 12.64 13.49
N LEU A 351 -10.04 11.96 13.30
CA LEU A 351 -9.00 12.42 12.38
C LEU A 351 -9.52 12.25 10.95
N ASP A 352 -10.23 13.25 10.43
CA ASP A 352 -10.61 13.34 9.03
C ASP A 352 -9.37 13.74 8.23
N PHE A 353 -8.57 12.74 7.87
CA PHE A 353 -7.53 12.95 6.90
C PHE A 353 -8.18 13.10 5.55
N ASN A 354 -8.63 14.33 5.22
CA ASN A 354 -9.27 14.71 3.95
C ASN A 354 -8.41 14.36 2.72
N PHE A 355 -8.27 13.07 2.47
CA PHE A 355 -7.65 12.43 1.36
C PHE A 355 -8.78 12.29 0.34
N ASP A 356 -9.03 13.27 -0.52
CA ASP A 356 -9.91 13.07 -1.69
C ASP A 356 -9.55 11.82 -2.53
N LEU A 357 -8.38 11.22 -2.26
CA LEU A 357 -7.80 9.99 -2.78
C LEU A 357 -8.24 8.68 -2.08
N LEU A 358 -8.54 8.73 -0.77
CA LEU A 358 -8.81 7.56 0.09
C LEU A 358 -10.11 7.74 0.90
N ASP A 359 -10.51 8.96 1.21
CA ASP A 359 -11.82 9.30 1.75
C ASP A 359 -12.96 9.17 0.75
N THR A 360 -12.64 8.85 -0.51
CA THR A 360 -13.65 8.54 -1.51
C THR A 360 -14.34 7.22 -1.24
N PHE A 361 -13.71 6.31 -0.49
CA PHE A 361 -14.37 5.12 -0.01
C PHE A 361 -15.06 5.45 1.32
N GLU A 362 -16.37 5.70 1.25
CA GLU A 362 -17.24 5.85 2.42
C GLU A 362 -17.02 4.72 3.45
N TRP A 363 -16.59 3.53 3.03
CA TRP A 363 -16.31 2.39 3.91
C TRP A 363 -14.92 2.38 4.57
N MET A 364 -13.97 3.20 4.13
CA MET A 364 -12.69 3.37 4.84
C MET A 364 -12.80 4.32 6.04
N ARG A 365 -13.90 5.06 6.10
CA ARG A 365 -14.27 6.01 7.14
C ARG A 365 -14.84 5.29 8.38
N PRO A 366 -14.34 5.57 9.61
CA PRO A 366 -14.87 5.01 10.85
C PRO A 366 -16.36 5.26 11.13
N GLU A 367 -16.91 6.35 10.58
CA GLU A 367 -18.25 6.92 10.78
C GLU A 367 -19.33 6.36 9.83
N PHE A 368 -18.96 5.46 8.92
CA PHE A 368 -19.95 4.83 8.06
C PHE A 368 -20.73 3.79 8.85
N GLU A 369 -21.87 4.22 9.39
CA GLU A 369 -22.87 3.35 9.97
C GLU A 369 -23.72 2.71 8.86
N TRP A 370 -23.39 1.46 8.50
CA TRP A 370 -24.19 0.65 7.58
C TRP A 370 -25.62 0.36 8.11
N SER A 371 -25.88 0.63 9.39
CA SER A 371 -27.21 0.51 10.00
C SER A 371 -28.24 1.49 9.44
N ASP A 372 -27.85 2.67 8.96
CA ASP A 372 -28.80 3.71 8.54
C ASP A 372 -29.34 3.53 7.11
N VAL A 373 -28.72 2.69 6.29
CA VAL A 373 -29.21 2.37 4.93
C VAL A 373 -30.25 1.24 4.96
N SER A 374 -30.40 0.55 6.10
CA SER A 374 -31.38 -0.53 6.29
C SER A 374 -32.85 -0.07 6.37
N GLN A 375 -33.11 1.25 6.33
CA GLN A 375 -34.44 1.85 6.49
C GLN A 375 -35.14 2.23 5.18
N VAL A 376 -34.54 1.99 4.00
CA VAL A 376 -35.23 2.22 2.72
C VAL A 376 -35.42 0.90 1.98
N SER A 377 -36.41 0.14 2.44
CA SER A 377 -37.04 -0.97 1.72
C SER A 377 -38.02 -0.48 0.67
#